data_AF-A0A852CZP1-F1
#
_entry.id   AF-A0A852CZP1-F1
#
_cell.length_a   1.000
_cell.length_b   1.000
_cell.length_c   1.000
_cell.angle_alpha   90.00
_cell.angle_beta   90.00
_cell.angle_gamma   90.00
#
_symmetry.space_group_name_H-M   'P 1'
#
loop_
_entity.id
_entity.type
_entity.pdbx_description
1 polymer ?
#
loop_
_entity_poly.entity_id
_entity_poly.type
_entity_poly.pdbx_seq_one_letter_code
_entity_poly.pdbx_strand_id
1 'polypeptide(L)'
;LPSPVYDIVRNYTADYDKTLIFNKIHHELNQFCSAHTLQEVYIELFDQIDENLKLALQKDLNVMAPGLTIQAVRVTKPKIPEAIRRNFELMEAEKTKLLIAAQRQKVVEKEAETDRKKALIEAEKAAQVARIHYQQKIMEKETEKRISEIEDAAFLAREKAKADAEYYTARKLADSNKLKLTPEYLELMKYQAIAANSKLYFGDRIPGVFLD
;
A
#
# COMPACT_ATOMS: atom_id res chain seq x y z
N LEU A 1 77.70 -13.99 -8.53
CA LEU A 1 77.11 -12.66 -8.84
C LEU A 1 77.26 -11.79 -7.60
N PRO A 2 77.79 -10.56 -7.70
CA PRO A 2 77.83 -9.66 -6.55
C PRO A 2 76.40 -9.46 -6.05
N SER A 3 76.20 -9.55 -4.74
CA SER A 3 74.87 -9.35 -4.17
C SER A 3 74.43 -7.91 -4.46
N PRO A 4 73.15 -7.65 -4.76
CA PRO A 4 72.63 -6.28 -4.93
C PRO A 4 73.00 -5.37 -3.75
N VAL A 5 73.13 -5.97 -2.57
CA VAL A 5 73.56 -5.32 -1.32
C VAL A 5 75.01 -4.81 -1.41
N TYR A 6 75.92 -5.54 -2.04
CA TYR A 6 77.32 -5.13 -2.22
C TYR A 6 77.45 -3.88 -3.10
N ASP A 7 76.65 -3.79 -4.16
CA ASP A 7 76.65 -2.64 -5.07
C ASP A 7 76.03 -1.39 -4.42
N ILE A 8 75.01 -1.57 -3.56
CA ILE A 8 74.42 -0.47 -2.78
C ILE A 8 75.43 0.10 -1.79
N VAL A 9 76.12 -0.75 -1.03
CA VAL A 9 77.13 -0.32 -0.05
C VAL A 9 78.33 0.33 -0.74
N ARG A 10 78.69 -0.11 -1.94
CA ARG A 10 79.78 0.47 -2.74
C ARG A 10 79.43 1.84 -3.31
N ASN A 11 78.19 2.05 -3.74
CA ASN A 11 77.74 3.30 -4.38
C ASN A 11 77.29 4.37 -3.38
N TYR A 12 76.66 3.95 -2.28
CA TYR A 12 76.02 4.86 -1.32
C TYR A 12 76.71 4.88 0.05
N THR A 13 77.82 4.16 0.22
CA THR A 13 78.61 4.07 1.47
C THR A 13 77.77 3.63 2.67
N ALA A 14 78.29 3.78 3.89
CA ALA A 14 77.59 3.39 5.12
C ALA A 14 76.35 4.26 5.43
N ASP A 15 76.29 5.50 4.91
CA ASP A 15 75.18 6.45 5.10
C ASP A 15 74.12 6.38 3.96
N TYR A 16 73.89 5.18 3.41
CA TYR A 16 72.88 4.97 2.35
C TYR A 16 71.45 5.34 2.83
N ASP A 17 71.20 5.26 4.13
CA ASP A 17 69.94 5.59 4.79
C ASP A 17 69.59 7.09 4.67
N LYS A 18 70.55 7.98 4.88
CA LYS A 18 70.32 9.44 4.81
C LYS A 18 69.96 9.89 3.40
N THR A 19 70.70 9.38 2.41
CA THR A 19 70.58 9.82 1.02
C THR A 19 69.40 9.15 0.31
N LEU A 20 69.19 7.85 0.50
CA LEU A 20 68.13 7.11 -0.18
C LEU A 20 66.78 7.16 0.53
N ILE A 21 66.76 7.29 1.86
CA ILE A 21 65.54 7.17 2.66
C ILE A 21 65.12 8.52 3.25
N PHE A 22 65.96 9.17 4.07
CA PHE A 22 65.56 10.39 4.78
C PHE A 22 65.29 11.58 3.87
N ASN A 23 66.21 11.89 2.95
CA ASN A 23 66.04 13.02 2.03
C ASN A 23 64.80 12.84 1.15
N LYS A 24 64.52 11.60 0.77
CA LYS A 24 63.38 11.28 -0.08
C LYS A 24 62.05 11.39 0.67
N ILE A 25 61.98 10.90 1.91
CA ILE A 25 60.81 11.08 2.79
C ILE A 25 60.48 12.56 2.95
N HIS A 26 61.48 13.41 3.21
CA HIS A 26 61.27 14.85 3.36
C HIS A 26 60.73 15.49 2.08
N HIS A 27 61.23 15.09 0.90
CA HIS A 27 60.75 15.61 -0.37
C HIS A 27 59.29 15.21 -0.63
N GLU A 28 58.95 13.93 -0.49
CA GLU A 28 57.59 13.42 -0.71
C GLU A 28 56.59 14.01 0.28
N LEU A 29 56.96 14.12 1.56
CA LEU A 29 56.09 14.68 2.59
C LEU A 29 55.86 16.18 2.38
N ASN A 30 56.88 16.94 1.96
CA ASN A 30 56.72 18.34 1.60
C ASN A 30 55.85 18.53 0.35
N GLN A 31 55.98 17.65 -0.65
CA GLN A 31 55.14 17.67 -1.84
C GLN A 31 53.68 17.40 -1.48
N PHE A 32 53.43 16.42 -0.62
CA PHE A 32 52.11 16.10 -0.10
C PHE A 32 51.51 17.27 0.69
N CYS A 33 52.28 17.87 1.60
CA CYS A 33 51.85 19.04 2.39
C CYS A 33 51.65 20.32 1.55
N SER A 34 52.21 20.39 0.34
CA SER A 34 52.01 21.53 -0.56
C SER A 34 50.73 21.41 -1.40
N ALA A 35 50.27 20.19 -1.65
CA ALA A 35 49.06 19.92 -2.44
C ALA A 35 47.77 19.92 -1.60
N HIS A 36 47.88 19.72 -0.28
CA HIS A 36 46.74 19.58 0.61
C HIS A 36 46.71 20.63 1.71
N THR A 37 45.50 21.01 2.14
CA THR A 37 45.34 21.90 3.28
C THR A 37 45.60 21.15 4.59
N LEU A 38 46.05 21.86 5.63
CA LEU A 38 46.26 21.28 6.96
C LEU A 38 45.00 20.57 7.50
N GLN A 39 43.81 21.07 7.16
CA GLN A 39 42.53 20.52 7.60
C GLN A 39 42.24 19.15 6.97
N GLU A 40 42.38 19.05 5.64
CA GLU A 40 42.20 17.80 4.89
C GLU A 40 43.21 16.73 5.33
N VAL A 41 44.48 17.13 5.50
CA VAL A 41 45.55 16.26 5.98
C VAL A 41 45.28 15.73 7.39
N TYR A 42 44.75 16.57 8.29
CA TYR A 42 44.56 16.19 9.69
C TYR A 42 43.33 15.30 9.92
N ILE A 43 42.26 15.50 9.13
CA ILE A 43 40.96 14.84 9.34
C ILE A 43 40.77 13.63 8.42
N GLU A 44 41.07 13.76 7.13
CA GLU A 44 40.62 12.78 6.12
C GLU A 44 41.78 11.98 5.50
N LEU A 45 42.92 12.64 5.28
CA LEU A 45 44.01 12.07 4.48
C LEU A 45 45.16 11.49 5.33
N PHE A 46 45.15 11.65 6.65
CA PHE A 46 46.26 11.20 7.50
C PHE A 46 46.56 9.71 7.34
N ASP A 47 45.53 8.87 7.31
CA ASP A 47 45.68 7.42 7.17
C ASP A 47 46.14 7.01 5.76
N GLN A 48 45.93 7.88 4.77
CA GLN A 48 46.36 7.63 3.38
C GLN A 48 47.82 8.02 3.13
N ILE A 49 48.39 8.92 3.95
CA ILE A 49 49.78 9.36 3.83
C ILE A 49 50.73 8.19 4.02
N ASP A 50 50.49 7.36 5.02
CA ASP A 50 51.37 6.23 5.34
C ASP A 50 51.49 5.25 4.16
N GLU A 51 50.37 4.90 3.54
CA GLU A 51 50.35 4.00 2.37
C GLU A 51 50.91 4.65 1.11
N ASN A 52 50.56 5.92 0.83
CA ASN A 52 51.09 6.64 -0.31
C ASN A 52 52.61 6.82 -0.22
N LEU A 53 53.12 7.16 0.97
CA LEU A 53 54.55 7.32 1.22
C LEU A 53 55.29 5.98 1.10
N LYS A 54 54.72 4.88 1.62
CA LYS A 54 55.27 3.53 1.44
C LYS A 54 55.38 3.16 -0.03
N LEU A 55 54.33 3.39 -0.82
CA LEU A 55 54.31 3.05 -2.26
C LEU A 55 55.32 3.90 -3.05
N ALA A 56 55.37 5.20 -2.80
CA ALA A 56 56.30 6.12 -3.47
C ALA A 56 57.76 5.74 -3.19
N LEU A 57 58.09 5.49 -1.92
CA LEU A 57 59.45 5.09 -1.53
C LEU A 57 59.82 3.71 -2.08
N GLN A 58 58.91 2.74 -2.07
CA GLN A 58 59.19 1.40 -2.60
C GLN A 58 59.45 1.45 -4.11
N LYS A 59 58.70 2.27 -4.85
CA LYS A 59 58.89 2.45 -6.30
C LYS A 59 60.29 2.98 -6.62
N ASP A 60 60.76 3.96 -5.85
CA ASP A 60 62.06 4.58 -6.09
C ASP A 60 63.23 3.69 -5.61
N LEU A 61 63.05 2.97 -4.50
CA LEU A 61 64.02 1.98 -4.03
C LEU A 61 64.18 0.82 -5.02
N ASN A 62 63.12 0.39 -5.71
CA ASN A 62 63.23 -0.63 -6.74
C ASN A 62 64.17 -0.22 -7.90
N VAL A 63 64.31 1.08 -8.18
CA VAL A 63 65.19 1.60 -9.24
C VAL A 63 66.61 1.82 -8.71
N MET A 64 66.74 2.43 -7.54
CA MET A 64 68.04 2.85 -7.00
C MET A 64 68.79 1.72 -6.25
N ALA A 65 68.05 0.78 -5.66
CA ALA A 65 68.57 -0.23 -4.74
C ALA A 65 67.65 -1.49 -4.71
N PRO A 66 67.71 -2.37 -5.73
CA PRO A 66 66.79 -3.52 -5.89
C PRO A 66 66.91 -4.63 -4.82
N GLY A 67 67.55 -4.37 -3.68
CA GLY A 67 67.66 -5.26 -2.53
C GLY A 67 67.02 -4.72 -1.25
N LEU A 68 66.46 -3.50 -1.26
CA LEU A 68 65.81 -2.88 -0.09
C LEU A 68 64.29 -2.94 -0.22
N THR A 69 63.63 -3.40 0.84
CA THR A 69 62.16 -3.45 0.93
C THR A 69 61.69 -2.73 2.19
N ILE A 70 60.66 -1.90 2.04
CA ILE A 70 60.06 -1.16 3.15
C ILE A 70 58.92 -1.99 3.73
N GLN A 71 59.05 -2.36 5.01
CA GLN A 71 58.04 -3.14 5.70
C GLN A 71 56.79 -2.31 6.02
N ALA A 72 56.98 -1.16 6.68
CA ALA A 72 55.93 -0.21 7.01
C ALA A 72 56.51 1.19 7.20
N VAL A 73 55.71 2.20 6.86
CA VAL A 73 56.00 3.62 7.15
C VAL A 73 54.89 4.11 8.06
N ARG A 74 55.24 4.87 9.10
CA ARG A 74 54.28 5.56 9.95
C ARG A 74 54.72 6.99 10.15
N VAL A 75 53.86 7.93 9.78
CA VAL A 75 54.06 9.35 10.04
C VAL A 75 53.45 9.68 11.39
N THR A 76 54.16 10.45 12.22
CA THR A 76 53.61 10.97 13.47
C THR A 76 52.80 12.22 13.21
N LYS A 77 51.64 12.34 13.86
CA LYS A 77 50.81 13.56 13.75
C LYS A 77 51.62 14.80 14.17
N PRO A 78 51.68 15.84 13.33
CA PRO A 78 52.36 17.08 13.68
C PRO A 78 51.66 17.75 14.87
N LYS A 79 52.44 18.37 15.77
CA LYS A 79 51.88 19.14 16.89
C LYS A 79 51.35 20.47 16.39
N ILE A 80 50.03 20.56 16.23
CA ILE A 80 49.35 21.81 15.82
C ILE A 80 49.18 22.72 17.06
N PRO A 81 49.47 24.03 16.95
CA PRO A 81 49.20 24.99 18.02
C PRO A 81 47.71 25.06 18.41
N GLU A 82 47.42 25.25 19.71
CA GLU A 82 46.05 25.24 20.23
C GLU A 82 45.13 26.32 19.61
N ALA A 83 45.70 27.47 19.22
CA ALA A 83 44.95 28.55 18.58
C ALA A 83 44.29 28.09 17.26
N ILE A 84 45.01 27.30 16.46
CA ILE A 84 44.51 26.82 15.18
C ILE A 84 43.52 25.67 15.41
N ARG A 85 43.77 24.81 16.40
CA ARG A 85 42.85 23.72 16.80
C ARG A 85 41.44 24.23 17.13
N ARG A 86 41.34 25.29 17.94
CA ARG A 86 40.04 25.87 18.33
C ARG A 86 39.28 26.45 17.13
N ASN A 87 39.98 27.11 16.21
CA ASN A 87 39.37 27.63 14.99
C ASN A 87 38.84 26.51 14.09
N PHE A 88 39.54 25.37 14.01
CA PHE A 88 39.07 24.21 13.27
C PHE A 88 37.82 23.57 13.87
N GLU A 89 37.79 23.40 15.19
CA GLU A 89 36.62 22.86 15.89
C GLU A 89 35.36 23.71 15.64
N LEU A 90 35.50 25.04 15.62
CA LEU A 90 34.41 25.96 15.30
C LEU A 90 33.98 25.86 13.84
N MET A 91 34.93 25.85 12.90
CA MET A 91 34.63 25.76 11.47
C MET A 91 33.94 24.43 11.10
N GLU A 92 34.41 23.31 11.66
CA GLU A 92 33.77 22.00 11.47
C GLU A 92 32.37 21.94 12.07
N ALA A 93 32.17 22.53 13.26
CA ALA A 93 30.84 22.65 13.85
C ALA A 93 29.89 23.48 12.96
N GLU A 94 30.37 24.57 12.37
CA GLU A 94 29.58 25.39 11.44
C GLU A 94 29.28 24.66 10.12
N LYS A 95 30.28 24.00 9.52
CA LYS A 95 30.13 23.20 8.31
C LYS A 95 29.11 22.08 8.52
N THR A 96 29.19 21.39 9.65
CA THR A 96 28.23 20.34 10.03
C THR A 96 26.82 20.90 10.21
N LYS A 97 26.67 22.05 10.89
CA LYS A 97 25.37 22.72 11.03
C LYS A 97 24.78 23.12 9.69
N LEU A 98 25.59 23.65 8.77
CA LEU A 98 25.16 24.03 7.42
C LEU A 98 24.68 22.82 6.63
N LEU A 99 25.43 21.71 6.69
CA LEU A 99 25.04 20.45 6.04
C LEU A 99 23.73 19.90 6.61
N ILE A 100 23.57 19.90 7.94
CA ILE A 100 22.33 19.48 8.60
C ILE A 100 21.16 20.38 8.18
N ALA A 101 21.36 21.70 8.15
CA ALA A 101 20.32 22.64 7.73
C ALA A 101 19.91 22.41 6.27
N ALA A 102 20.87 22.21 5.36
CA ALA A 102 20.60 21.92 3.95
C ALA A 102 19.87 20.57 3.76
N GLN A 103 20.26 19.53 4.50
CA GLN A 103 19.56 18.25 4.50
C GLN A 103 18.15 18.38 5.05
N ARG A 104 17.96 19.13 6.15
CA ARG A 104 16.65 19.38 6.75
C ARG A 104 15.73 20.14 5.80
N GLN A 105 16.23 21.13 5.07
CA GLN A 105 15.45 21.82 4.03
C GLN A 105 14.96 20.85 2.95
N LYS A 106 15.82 19.94 2.48
CA LYS A 106 15.43 18.90 1.50
C LYS A 106 14.39 17.92 2.04
N VAL A 107 14.46 17.58 3.33
CA VAL A 107 13.46 16.71 3.97
C VAL A 107 12.10 17.42 4.01
N VAL A 108 12.08 18.67 4.46
CA VAL A 108 10.83 19.46 4.53
C VAL A 108 10.19 19.63 3.15
N GLU A 109 10.99 19.88 2.11
CA GLU A 109 10.49 19.97 0.73
C GLU A 109 9.85 18.65 0.27
N LYS A 110 10.52 17.52 0.51
CA LYS A 110 10.00 16.18 0.16
C LYS A 110 8.78 15.78 0.98
N GLU A 111 8.74 16.13 2.26
CA GLU A 111 7.58 15.90 3.12
C GLU A 111 6.37 16.69 2.62
N ALA A 112 6.54 17.97 2.27
CA ALA A 112 5.48 18.78 1.70
C ALA A 112 4.96 18.22 0.36
N GLU A 113 5.83 17.69 -0.51
CA GLU A 113 5.41 16.98 -1.72
C GLU A 113 4.65 15.69 -1.42
N THR A 114 5.10 14.94 -0.41
CA THR A 114 4.48 13.68 0.01
C THR A 114 3.10 13.93 0.59
N ASP A 115 2.94 14.96 1.42
CA ASP A 115 1.65 15.36 1.99
C ASP A 115 0.65 15.81 0.93
N ARG A 116 1.11 16.57 -0.09
CA ARG A 116 0.27 16.94 -1.24
C ARG A 116 -0.22 15.71 -2.00
N LYS A 117 0.67 14.76 -2.29
CA LYS A 117 0.29 13.51 -2.97
C LYS A 117 -0.67 12.68 -2.12
N LYS A 118 -0.43 12.59 -0.81
CA LYS A 118 -1.29 11.88 0.12
C LYS A 118 -2.70 12.48 0.16
N ALA A 119 -2.81 13.81 0.22
CA ALA A 119 -4.09 14.52 0.20
C ALA A 119 -4.87 14.28 -1.11
N LEU A 120 -4.18 14.25 -2.26
CA LEU A 120 -4.80 13.92 -3.55
C LEU A 120 -5.33 12.49 -3.58
N ILE A 121 -4.51 11.52 -3.16
CA ILE A 121 -4.91 10.10 -3.10
C ILE A 121 -6.09 9.90 -2.15
N GLU A 122 -6.12 10.61 -1.01
CA GLU A 122 -7.22 10.52 -0.06
C GLU A 122 -8.52 11.11 -0.62
N ALA A 123 -8.44 12.26 -1.31
CA ALA A 123 -9.58 12.85 -1.99
C ALA A 123 -10.13 11.96 -3.11
N GLU A 124 -9.26 11.38 -3.94
CA GLU A 124 -9.64 10.42 -5.00
C GLU A 124 -10.29 9.16 -4.42
N LYS A 125 -9.71 8.60 -3.35
CA LYS A 125 -10.26 7.44 -2.66
C LYS A 125 -11.65 7.75 -2.11
N ALA A 126 -11.85 8.90 -1.48
CA ALA A 126 -13.14 9.32 -0.96
C ALA A 126 -14.18 9.46 -2.09
N ALA A 127 -13.80 10.07 -3.23
CA ALA A 127 -14.66 10.18 -4.40
C ALA A 127 -15.04 8.80 -4.98
N GLN A 128 -14.09 7.87 -5.05
CA GLN A 128 -14.34 6.52 -5.55
C GLN A 128 -15.26 5.72 -4.63
N VAL A 129 -15.06 5.81 -3.31
CA VAL A 129 -15.94 5.17 -2.31
C VAL A 129 -17.35 5.76 -2.39
N ALA A 130 -17.49 7.09 -2.51
CA ALA A 130 -18.79 7.73 -2.69
C ALA A 130 -19.49 7.24 -3.98
N ARG A 131 -18.74 7.07 -5.07
CA ARG A 131 -19.26 6.52 -6.34
C ARG A 131 -19.79 5.09 -6.17
N ILE A 132 -19.06 4.23 -5.47
CA ILE A 132 -19.48 2.84 -5.20
C ILE A 132 -20.75 2.84 -4.36
N HIS A 133 -20.81 3.63 -3.29
CA HIS A 133 -22.02 3.74 -2.46
C HIS A 133 -23.23 4.26 -3.25
N TYR A 134 -23.01 5.23 -4.13
CA TYR A 134 -24.08 5.75 -4.99
C TYR A 134 -24.57 4.69 -5.98
N GLN A 135 -23.66 3.93 -6.60
CA GLN A 135 -24.00 2.80 -7.46
C GLN A 135 -24.77 1.71 -6.72
N GLN A 136 -24.36 1.36 -5.50
CA GLN A 136 -25.10 0.42 -4.65
C GLN A 136 -26.53 0.89 -4.39
N LYS A 137 -26.72 2.16 -4.01
CA LYS A 137 -28.05 2.74 -3.78
C LYS A 137 -28.93 2.75 -5.03
N ILE A 138 -28.36 3.07 -6.20
CA ILE A 138 -29.10 3.01 -7.47
C ILE A 138 -29.53 1.56 -7.73
N MET A 139 -28.61 0.61 -7.59
CA MET A 139 -28.89 -0.80 -7.81
C MET A 139 -29.98 -1.30 -6.87
N GLU A 140 -29.92 -0.97 -5.58
CA GLU A 140 -30.97 -1.29 -4.61
C GLU A 140 -32.33 -0.74 -5.04
N LYS A 141 -32.40 0.54 -5.46
CA LYS A 141 -33.64 1.16 -5.92
C LYS A 141 -34.17 0.58 -7.23
N GLU A 142 -33.29 0.21 -8.16
CA GLU A 142 -33.69 -0.49 -9.38
C GLU A 142 -34.21 -1.90 -9.07
N THR A 143 -33.57 -2.62 -8.14
CA THR A 143 -34.06 -3.93 -7.71
C THR A 143 -35.41 -3.83 -7.00
N GLU A 144 -35.62 -2.82 -6.16
CA GLU A 144 -36.89 -2.57 -5.48
C GLU A 144 -38.01 -2.28 -6.49
N LYS A 145 -37.75 -1.47 -7.52
CA LYS A 145 -38.68 -1.25 -8.63
C LYS A 145 -39.02 -2.54 -9.37
N ARG A 146 -38.02 -3.35 -9.72
CA ARG A 146 -38.25 -4.64 -10.41
C ARG A 146 -39.06 -5.61 -9.57
N ILE A 147 -38.81 -5.67 -8.26
CA ILE A 147 -39.59 -6.52 -7.35
C ILE A 147 -41.05 -6.06 -7.33
N SER A 148 -41.31 -4.75 -7.19
CA SER A 148 -42.66 -4.19 -7.24
C SER A 148 -43.38 -4.52 -8.55
N GLU A 149 -42.70 -4.37 -9.70
CA GLU A 149 -43.28 -4.71 -11.01
C GLU A 149 -43.64 -6.21 -11.11
N ILE A 150 -42.80 -7.09 -10.59
CA ILE A 150 -43.06 -8.54 -10.54
C ILE A 150 -44.23 -8.85 -9.61
N GLU A 151 -44.30 -8.22 -8.44
CA GLU A 151 -45.38 -8.38 -7.48
C GLU A 151 -46.72 -7.91 -8.06
N ASP A 152 -46.75 -6.75 -8.71
CA ASP A 152 -47.94 -6.22 -9.37
C ASP A 152 -48.40 -7.15 -10.50
N ALA A 153 -47.47 -7.64 -11.32
CA ALA A 153 -47.78 -8.60 -12.38
C ALA A 153 -48.31 -9.93 -11.82
N ALA A 154 -47.69 -10.43 -10.74
CA ALA A 154 -48.13 -11.65 -10.07
C ALA A 154 -49.51 -11.48 -9.42
N PHE A 155 -49.79 -10.32 -8.83
CA PHE A 155 -51.09 -9.98 -8.24
C PHE A 155 -52.18 -9.93 -9.31
N LEU A 156 -51.94 -9.22 -10.42
CA LEU A 156 -52.86 -9.16 -11.56
C LEU A 156 -53.13 -10.54 -12.15
N ALA A 157 -52.09 -11.37 -12.31
CA ALA A 157 -52.24 -12.73 -12.80
C ALA A 157 -53.09 -13.59 -11.83
N ARG A 158 -52.88 -13.43 -10.52
CA ARG A 158 -53.63 -14.17 -9.48
C ARG A 158 -55.10 -13.75 -9.44
N GLU A 159 -55.39 -12.45 -9.47
CA GLU A 159 -56.77 -11.94 -9.48
C GLU A 159 -57.50 -12.35 -10.75
N LYS A 160 -56.86 -12.30 -11.93
CA LYS A 160 -57.43 -12.84 -13.17
C LYS A 160 -57.73 -14.33 -13.07
N ALA A 161 -56.77 -15.13 -12.61
CA ALA A 161 -56.98 -16.57 -12.47
C ALA A 161 -58.14 -16.90 -11.50
N LYS A 162 -58.29 -16.13 -10.43
CA LYS A 162 -59.41 -16.27 -9.48
C LYS A 162 -60.74 -15.88 -10.13
N ALA A 163 -60.81 -14.74 -10.80
CA ALA A 163 -62.00 -14.29 -11.52
C ALA A 163 -62.41 -15.28 -12.62
N ASP A 164 -61.44 -15.81 -13.37
CA ASP A 164 -61.68 -16.83 -14.41
C ASP A 164 -62.19 -18.14 -13.81
N ALA A 165 -61.65 -18.57 -12.66
CA ALA A 165 -62.13 -19.74 -11.94
C ALA A 165 -63.56 -19.55 -11.39
N GLU A 166 -63.85 -18.39 -10.80
CA GLU A 166 -65.20 -18.02 -10.34
C GLU A 166 -66.20 -17.97 -11.51
N TYR A 167 -65.81 -17.38 -12.65
CA TYR A 167 -66.61 -17.37 -13.86
C TYR A 167 -66.87 -18.79 -14.39
N TYR A 168 -65.84 -19.64 -14.45
CA TYR A 168 -65.96 -21.01 -14.91
C TYR A 168 -66.90 -21.84 -14.02
N THR A 169 -66.74 -21.73 -12.70
CA THR A 169 -67.61 -22.41 -11.73
C THR A 169 -69.07 -21.94 -11.83
N ALA A 170 -69.30 -20.63 -11.88
CA ALA A 170 -70.63 -20.05 -12.05
C ALA A 170 -71.28 -20.48 -13.36
N ARG A 171 -70.52 -20.52 -14.47
CA ARG A 171 -71.01 -20.98 -15.78
C ARG A 171 -71.38 -22.46 -15.76
N LYS A 172 -70.54 -23.32 -15.18
CA LYS A 172 -70.83 -24.76 -15.03
C LYS A 172 -72.04 -25.01 -14.15
N LEU A 173 -72.21 -24.24 -13.08
CA LEU A 173 -73.41 -24.27 -12.24
C LEU A 173 -74.66 -23.84 -13.01
N ALA A 174 -74.60 -22.74 -13.77
CA ALA A 174 -75.72 -22.29 -14.58
C ALA A 174 -76.12 -23.33 -15.65
N ASP A 175 -75.15 -23.94 -16.33
CA ASP A 175 -75.39 -25.01 -17.30
C ASP A 175 -75.97 -26.27 -16.63
N SER A 176 -75.47 -26.65 -15.46
CA SER A 176 -76.03 -27.75 -14.66
C SER A 176 -77.46 -27.47 -14.22
N ASN A 177 -77.76 -26.25 -13.77
CA ASN A 177 -79.09 -25.85 -13.34
C ASN A 177 -80.09 -25.86 -14.50
N LYS A 178 -79.67 -25.50 -15.73
CA LYS A 178 -80.50 -25.65 -16.93
C LYS A 178 -80.86 -27.11 -17.20
N LEU A 179 -79.90 -28.04 -17.04
CA LEU A 179 -80.14 -29.48 -17.21
C LEU A 179 -81.01 -30.07 -16.11
N LYS A 180 -80.91 -29.55 -14.88
CA LYS A 180 -81.73 -29.95 -13.73
C LYS A 180 -83.15 -29.39 -13.76
N LEU A 181 -83.47 -28.53 -14.73
CA LEU A 181 -84.78 -27.89 -14.88
C LEU A 181 -85.78 -28.84 -15.55
N THR A 182 -85.91 -30.07 -15.03
CA THR A 182 -86.94 -31.03 -15.41
C THR A 182 -88.09 -30.97 -14.40
N PRO A 183 -89.34 -31.18 -14.84
CA PRO A 183 -90.50 -31.11 -13.95
C PRO A 183 -90.40 -32.12 -12.79
N GLU A 184 -89.87 -33.33 -13.03
CA GLU A 184 -89.77 -34.34 -11.96
C GLU A 184 -88.72 -33.97 -10.90
N TYR A 185 -87.62 -33.31 -11.29
CA TYR A 185 -86.58 -32.90 -10.35
C TYR A 185 -87.02 -31.70 -9.49
N LEU A 186 -87.78 -30.77 -10.07
CA LEU A 186 -88.36 -29.64 -9.33
C LEU A 186 -89.40 -30.12 -8.31
N GLU A 187 -90.22 -31.12 -8.65
CA GLU A 187 -91.14 -31.75 -7.69
C GLU A 187 -90.38 -32.47 -6.57
N LEU A 188 -89.36 -33.27 -6.89
CA LEU A 188 -88.53 -33.94 -5.89
C LEU A 188 -87.85 -32.92 -4.96
N MET A 189 -87.29 -31.84 -5.52
CA MET A 189 -86.68 -30.76 -4.75
C MET A 189 -87.71 -30.03 -3.88
N LYS A 190 -88.93 -29.78 -4.39
CA LYS A 190 -90.04 -29.20 -3.62
C LYS A 190 -90.41 -30.09 -2.44
N TYR A 191 -90.56 -31.41 -2.65
CA TYR A 191 -90.85 -32.35 -1.57
C TYR A 191 -89.71 -32.45 -0.56
N GLN A 192 -88.45 -32.44 -1.00
CA GLN A 192 -87.29 -32.41 -0.10
C GLN A 192 -87.22 -31.12 0.72
N ALA A 193 -87.48 -29.95 0.11
CA ALA A 193 -87.51 -28.68 0.81
C ALA A 193 -88.67 -28.61 1.82
N ILE A 194 -89.84 -29.15 1.47
CA ILE A 194 -91.00 -29.29 2.38
C ILE A 194 -90.65 -30.24 3.54
N ALA A 195 -89.98 -31.36 3.27
CA ALA A 195 -89.57 -32.33 4.30
C ALA A 195 -88.46 -31.79 5.23
N ALA A 196 -87.56 -30.95 4.72
CA ALA A 196 -86.52 -30.31 5.53
C ALA A 196 -87.06 -29.13 6.37
N ASN A 197 -88.07 -28.42 5.86
CA ASN A 197 -88.72 -27.31 6.57
C ASN A 197 -89.92 -27.74 7.45
N SER A 198 -90.37 -29.00 7.38
CA SER A 198 -91.45 -29.49 8.24
C SER A 198 -90.97 -29.70 9.67
N LYS A 199 -91.04 -28.64 10.48
CA LYS A 199 -90.98 -28.77 11.94
C LYS A 199 -92.26 -29.46 12.41
N LEU A 200 -92.16 -30.75 12.75
CA LEU A 200 -93.24 -31.52 13.36
C LEU A 200 -93.57 -30.95 14.76
N TYR A 201 -94.71 -30.30 14.90
CA TYR A 201 -95.26 -29.88 16.20
C TYR A 201 -96.27 -30.93 16.69
N PHE A 202 -96.05 -31.52 17.87
CA PHE A 202 -96.98 -32.47 18.51
C PHE A 202 -97.68 -31.80 19.72
N GLY A 203 -99.02 -31.82 19.75
CA GLY A 203 -99.86 -31.33 20.87
C GLY A 203 -101.34 -31.21 20.51
N ASP A 204 -102.25 -31.22 21.50
CA ASP A 204 -103.72 -31.35 21.37
C ASP A 204 -104.46 -30.22 20.62
N ARG A 205 -103.75 -29.23 20.05
CA ARG A 205 -104.31 -28.23 19.10
C ARG A 205 -103.29 -27.87 18.04
N ILE A 206 -103.53 -28.30 16.80
CA ILE A 206 -102.75 -27.96 15.62
C ILE A 206 -103.38 -26.72 14.94
N PRO A 207 -102.63 -25.63 14.69
CA PRO A 207 -103.11 -24.54 13.85
C PRO A 207 -103.18 -25.00 12.40
N GLY A 208 -104.36 -24.90 11.78
CA GLY A 208 -104.56 -25.25 10.37
C GLY A 208 -103.74 -24.33 9.47
N VAL A 209 -102.69 -24.88 8.85
CA VAL A 209 -101.98 -24.21 7.76
C VAL A 209 -101.71 -25.24 6.67
N PHE A 210 -102.63 -25.32 5.73
CA PHE A 210 -102.33 -25.73 4.36
C PHE A 210 -103.23 -24.95 3.41
N LEU A 211 -102.70 -24.72 2.19
CA LEU A 211 -103.35 -24.31 0.94
C LEU A 211 -103.22 -22.83 0.54
N ASP A 212 -102.22 -22.55 -0.31
CA ASP A 212 -102.42 -22.37 -1.76
C ASP A 212 -101.33 -23.15 -2.53
#